data_AF-A0A6G9Y906-F1
#
_entry.id   AF-A0A6G9Y906-F1
#
_cell.length_a   1.000
_cell.length_b   1.000
_cell.length_c   1.000
_cell.angle_alpha   90.00
_cell.angle_beta   90.00
_cell.angle_gamma   90.00
#
_symmetry.space_group_name_H-M   'P 1'
#
loop_
_entity.id
_entity.type
_entity.pdbx_description
1 polymer ?
#
loop_
_entity_poly.entity_id
_entity_poly.type
_entity_poly.pdbx_seq_one_letter_code
_entity_poly.pdbx_strand_id
1 'polypeptide(L)'
;MNIAQNADAAGLPRLLESPGHGIFLRYDTQNAADDSEVTRIALRAIFDFAELFCRPLLIGLSTAYWEDDFDWPMNKPKPAAPYRVLRSARPPEGLEIRPLWADEQVTVAEELDYDTVSGFVANAVGSDPAGVRMNWDYLWVRASMVRLPSTSRLNEDGSISVQDRIWTLDHPVENLDGAHWVCGPRRNTLDAPIEFQLGRQFFELSLRIAIHWSIWAPGGSGHPRIHAGVETLRAAGWTVGTAETPPRK
;
A
#
# COMPACT_ATOMS: atom_id res chain seq x y z
N MET A 1 17.50 -19.98 3.60
CA MET A 1 17.48 -19.28 2.29
C MET A 1 17.46 -17.79 2.60
N ASN A 2 18.53 -17.08 2.24
CA ASN A 2 18.82 -15.73 2.72
C ASN A 2 18.04 -14.69 1.90
N ILE A 3 17.11 -13.95 2.52
CA ILE A 3 16.25 -12.92 1.88
C ILE A 3 17.02 -11.60 1.65
N ALA A 4 18.35 -11.58 1.81
CA ALA A 4 19.16 -10.38 1.80
C ALA A 4 19.66 -9.91 0.40
N GLN A 5 19.16 -10.43 -0.72
CA GLN A 5 19.70 -10.10 -2.06
C GLN A 5 18.69 -9.67 -3.12
N ASN A 6 17.47 -9.33 -2.74
CA ASN A 6 16.49 -8.76 -3.66
C ASN A 6 16.31 -7.26 -3.41
N ALA A 7 17.38 -6.49 -3.33
CA ALA A 7 17.30 -5.03 -3.31
C ALA A 7 17.95 -4.47 -4.58
N ASP A 8 17.33 -3.49 -5.23
CA ASP A 8 17.99 -2.75 -6.30
C ASP A 8 19.11 -1.83 -5.73
N ALA A 9 19.79 -1.07 -6.58
CA ALA A 9 20.86 -0.17 -6.14
C ALA A 9 20.38 0.96 -5.18
N ALA A 10 19.07 1.10 -4.95
CA ALA A 10 18.47 2.01 -3.97
C ALA A 10 18.04 1.30 -2.66
N GLY A 11 18.26 -0.01 -2.53
CA GLY A 11 17.86 -0.76 -1.34
C GLY A 11 16.39 -1.18 -1.33
N LEU A 12 15.67 -1.03 -2.45
CA LEU A 12 14.24 -1.33 -2.53
C LEU A 12 14.00 -2.79 -2.90
N PRO A 13 13.05 -3.50 -2.25
CA PRO A 13 12.74 -4.88 -2.58
C PRO A 13 12.40 -5.02 -4.08
N ARG A 14 13.16 -5.85 -4.80
CA ARG A 14 12.82 -6.29 -6.16
C ARG A 14 11.50 -7.03 -6.08
N LEU A 15 10.47 -6.40 -6.64
CA LEU A 15 9.17 -7.01 -6.87
C LEU A 15 9.35 -8.15 -7.87
N LEU A 16 9.45 -9.37 -7.36
CA LEU A 16 9.33 -10.57 -8.17
C LEU A 16 7.99 -10.50 -8.91
N GLU A 17 8.08 -10.47 -10.24
CA GLU A 17 6.94 -10.67 -11.12
C GLU A 17 6.34 -12.07 -10.89
N SER A 18 5.02 -12.09 -10.70
CA SER A 18 4.09 -13.22 -10.94
C SER A 18 3.58 -14.06 -9.74
N PRO A 19 2.24 -14.22 -9.56
CA PRO A 19 1.16 -13.41 -10.13
C PRO A 19 0.07 -12.99 -9.12
N GLY A 20 -0.10 -11.68 -9.00
CA GLY A 20 -1.39 -11.02 -8.81
C GLY A 20 -1.66 -10.09 -10.00
N HIS A 21 -2.88 -9.58 -10.16
CA HIS A 21 -3.18 -8.52 -11.13
C HIS A 21 -2.64 -7.19 -10.61
N GLY A 22 -1.76 -6.53 -11.39
CA GLY A 22 -1.16 -5.24 -11.02
C GLY A 22 -1.77 -4.10 -11.82
N ILE A 23 -2.10 -3.00 -11.14
CA ILE A 23 -2.52 -1.73 -11.76
C ILE A 23 -1.46 -0.69 -11.41
N PHE A 24 -1.03 0.08 -12.40
CA PHE A 24 -0.01 1.11 -12.24
C PHE A 24 -0.59 2.45 -12.67
N LEU A 25 -0.57 3.42 -11.77
CA LEU A 25 -1.01 4.78 -12.04
C LEU A 25 0.11 5.78 -11.76
N ARG A 26 0.10 6.90 -12.47
CA ARG A 26 1.05 8.01 -12.33
C ARG A 26 0.30 9.32 -12.17
N TYR A 27 0.87 10.24 -11.41
CA TYR A 27 0.34 11.58 -11.22
C TYR A 27 1.47 12.60 -11.25
N ASP A 28 1.35 13.61 -12.11
CA ASP A 28 2.30 14.71 -12.24
C ASP A 28 2.07 15.74 -11.13
N THR A 29 3.09 15.96 -10.30
CA THR A 29 3.05 16.89 -9.17
C THR A 29 3.74 18.22 -9.45
N GLN A 30 4.15 18.53 -10.68
CA GLN A 30 4.79 19.81 -11.01
C GLN A 30 3.94 21.03 -10.64
N ASN A 31 2.62 20.88 -10.63
CA ASN A 31 1.68 21.94 -10.27
C ASN A 31 1.22 21.90 -8.80
N ALA A 32 1.74 21.00 -7.98
CA ALA A 32 1.43 20.97 -6.54
C ALA A 32 2.07 22.18 -5.85
N ALA A 33 1.32 22.83 -4.95
CA ALA A 33 1.77 24.03 -4.27
C ALA A 33 2.95 23.77 -3.31
N ASP A 34 2.91 22.63 -2.61
CA ASP A 34 3.92 22.21 -1.65
C ASP A 34 3.87 20.70 -1.37
N ASP A 35 4.76 20.24 -0.48
CA ASP A 35 4.83 18.85 -0.05
C ASP A 35 3.60 18.33 0.69
N SER A 36 2.88 19.21 1.37
CA SER A 36 1.64 18.84 2.06
C SER A 36 0.57 18.52 1.01
N GLU A 37 0.51 19.27 -0.09
CA GLU A 37 -0.37 18.96 -1.21
C GLU A 37 0.02 17.66 -1.92
N VAL A 38 1.32 17.42 -2.17
CA VAL A 38 1.78 16.13 -2.74
C VAL A 38 1.37 14.96 -1.85
N THR A 39 1.56 15.10 -0.54
CA THR A 39 1.17 14.09 0.45
C THR A 39 -0.35 13.87 0.46
N ARG A 40 -1.13 14.97 0.40
CA ARG A 40 -2.60 14.92 0.31
C ARG A 40 -3.05 14.15 -0.93
N ILE A 41 -2.49 14.42 -2.10
CA ILE A 41 -2.81 13.73 -3.36
C ILE A 41 -2.47 12.24 -3.26
N ALA A 42 -1.29 11.92 -2.73
CA ALA A 42 -0.83 10.55 -2.56
C ALA A 42 -1.75 9.75 -1.63
N LEU A 43 -2.06 10.28 -0.43
CA LEU A 43 -2.92 9.59 0.52
C LEU A 43 -4.36 9.48 0.02
N ARG A 44 -4.90 10.54 -0.61
CA ARG A 44 -6.22 10.49 -1.24
C ARG A 44 -6.32 9.37 -2.28
N ALA A 45 -5.25 9.10 -3.02
CA ALA A 45 -5.28 8.02 -3.99
C ALA A 45 -5.48 6.63 -3.38
N ILE A 46 -4.95 6.37 -2.17
CA ILE A 46 -5.23 5.12 -1.46
C ILE A 46 -6.68 5.12 -0.97
N PHE A 47 -7.08 6.18 -0.25
CA PHE A 47 -8.35 6.20 0.46
C PHE A 47 -9.56 6.33 -0.45
N ASP A 48 -9.49 7.16 -1.48
CA ASP A 48 -10.58 7.34 -2.45
C ASP A 48 -10.70 6.11 -3.37
N PHE A 49 -9.60 5.40 -3.65
CA PHE A 49 -9.67 4.08 -4.32
C PHE A 49 -10.33 3.02 -3.43
N ALA A 50 -9.97 3.00 -2.14
CA ALA A 50 -10.32 1.93 -1.21
C ALA A 50 -11.68 2.11 -0.51
N GLU A 51 -12.24 3.33 -0.51
CA GLU A 51 -13.30 3.86 0.37
C GLU A 51 -14.38 2.85 0.80
N LEU A 52 -14.89 2.07 -0.14
CA LEU A 52 -16.06 1.21 0.09
C LEU A 52 -15.75 -0.29 0.27
N PHE A 53 -14.51 -0.70 0.03
CA PHE A 53 -14.20 -2.13 -0.08
C PHE A 53 -12.84 -2.55 0.43
N CYS A 54 -11.95 -1.64 0.80
CA CYS A 54 -10.64 -1.97 1.33
C CYS A 54 -10.31 -1.07 2.52
N ARG A 55 -9.78 -1.66 3.58
CA ARG A 55 -9.36 -0.97 4.81
C ARG A 55 -7.88 -1.28 5.05
N PRO A 56 -6.98 -0.27 5.03
CA PRO A 56 -5.61 -0.48 5.44
C PRO A 56 -5.54 -0.96 6.91
N LEU A 57 -4.73 -1.99 7.17
CA LEU A 57 -4.45 -2.49 8.52
C LEU A 57 -3.01 -2.18 8.96
N LEU A 58 -2.13 -1.94 7.99
CA LEU A 58 -0.75 -1.50 8.20
C LEU A 58 -0.27 -0.64 7.05
N ILE A 59 0.38 0.48 7.37
CA ILE A 59 1.08 1.35 6.43
C ILE A 59 2.53 1.48 6.87
N GLY A 60 3.44 1.04 6.01
CA GLY A 60 4.87 1.33 6.11
C GLY A 60 5.19 2.66 5.43
N LEU A 61 6.14 3.38 5.99
CA LEU A 61 6.60 4.68 5.52
C LEU A 61 8.13 4.70 5.52
N SER A 62 8.71 5.04 4.38
CA SER A 62 10.14 5.34 4.25
C SER A 62 10.32 6.84 4.10
N THR A 63 11.26 7.42 4.84
CA THR A 63 11.63 8.82 4.80
C THR A 63 13.10 8.98 4.41
N ALA A 64 13.39 10.07 3.71
CA ALA A 64 14.71 10.46 3.27
C ALA A 64 14.85 11.98 3.35
N TYR A 65 16.07 12.49 3.30
CA TYR A 65 16.28 13.90 2.95
C TYR A 65 16.17 14.07 1.45
N TRP A 66 15.75 15.25 1.00
CA TRP A 66 15.46 15.53 -0.40
C TRP A 66 16.31 16.67 -0.92
N GLU A 67 16.70 16.55 -2.18
CA GLU A 67 17.23 17.65 -2.95
C GLU A 67 16.08 18.41 -3.63
N ASP A 68 16.05 19.74 -3.46
CA ASP A 68 14.96 20.59 -3.93
C ASP A 68 14.89 20.69 -5.46
N ASP A 69 16.04 20.78 -6.15
CA ASP A 69 16.10 21.10 -7.58
C ASP A 69 15.52 19.98 -8.47
N PHE A 70 15.60 18.72 -8.02
CA PHE A 70 15.20 17.56 -8.83
C PHE A 70 14.06 16.73 -8.22
N ASP A 71 13.55 17.14 -7.05
CA ASP A 71 12.60 16.34 -6.26
C ASP A 71 13.09 14.90 -6.13
N TRP A 72 14.27 14.75 -5.52
CA TRP A 72 15.00 13.49 -5.47
C TRP A 72 15.39 13.10 -4.04
N PRO A 73 15.14 11.84 -3.61
CA PRO A 73 15.57 11.36 -2.31
C PRO A 73 17.10 11.14 -2.28
N MET A 74 17.75 11.73 -1.29
CA MET A 74 19.18 11.60 -1.06
C MET A 74 19.51 10.28 -0.36
N ASN A 75 20.56 9.60 -0.83
CA ASN A 75 21.05 8.37 -0.19
C ASN A 75 21.79 8.63 1.14
N LYS A 76 22.34 9.84 1.30
CA LYS A 76 23.05 10.31 2.48
C LYS A 76 22.87 11.83 2.65
N PRO A 77 22.80 12.36 3.88
CA PRO A 77 22.74 11.62 5.14
C PRO A 77 21.46 10.78 5.25
N LYS A 78 21.38 9.88 6.23
CA LYS A 78 20.16 9.10 6.50
C LYS A 78 19.44 9.69 7.71
N PRO A 79 18.10 9.82 7.69
CA PRO A 79 17.35 10.16 8.89
C PRO A 79 17.62 9.16 10.02
N ALA A 80 17.47 9.60 11.27
CA ALA A 80 17.66 8.72 12.44
C ALA A 80 16.63 7.58 12.49
N ALA A 81 15.42 7.83 11.98
CA ALA A 81 14.30 6.88 11.94
C ALA A 81 13.71 6.82 10.52
N PRO A 82 14.44 6.24 9.55
CA PRO A 82 14.06 6.29 8.14
C PRO A 82 12.82 5.45 7.85
N TYR A 83 12.55 4.42 8.68
CA TYR A 83 11.44 3.48 8.49
C TYR A 83 10.48 3.56 9.67
N ARG A 84 9.21 3.85 9.36
CA ARG A 84 8.13 3.91 10.33
C ARG A 84 6.96 3.08 9.86
N VAL A 85 6.17 2.58 10.80
CA VAL A 85 5.01 1.75 10.53
C VAL A 85 3.86 2.25 11.39
N LEU A 86 2.70 2.49 10.76
CA LEU A 86 1.43 2.66 11.46
C LEU A 86 0.63 1.36 11.33
N ARG A 87 0.15 0.80 12.44
CA ARG A 87 -0.66 -0.43 12.45
C ARG A 87 -1.93 -0.27 13.29
N SER A 88 -2.97 -1.02 12.92
CA SER A 88 -4.20 -1.08 13.73
C SER A 88 -3.91 -1.67 15.12
N ALA A 89 -4.55 -1.10 16.14
CA ALA A 89 -4.51 -1.56 17.52
C ALA A 89 -5.20 -2.91 17.71
N ARG A 90 -6.18 -3.21 16.87
CA ARG A 90 -7.01 -4.42 16.94
C ARG A 90 -6.95 -5.14 15.60
N PRO A 91 -5.81 -5.76 15.25
CA PRO A 91 -5.71 -6.50 14.02
C PRO A 91 -6.70 -7.69 14.02
N PRO A 92 -7.36 -7.94 12.88
CA PRO A 92 -8.06 -9.20 12.59
C PRO A 92 -7.34 -10.46 13.07
N GLU A 93 -8.09 -11.46 13.55
CA GLU A 93 -7.51 -12.71 14.03
C GLU A 93 -6.74 -13.43 12.92
N GLY A 94 -5.49 -13.82 13.19
CA GLY A 94 -4.64 -14.55 12.25
C GLY A 94 -3.93 -13.66 11.21
N LEU A 95 -4.07 -12.34 11.30
CA LEU A 95 -3.22 -11.40 10.54
C LEU A 95 -1.74 -11.57 10.96
N GLU A 96 -0.87 -11.89 10.00
CA GLU A 96 0.56 -12.06 10.24
C GLU A 96 1.38 -10.95 9.59
N ILE A 97 1.67 -9.91 10.36
CA ILE A 97 2.53 -8.82 9.90
C ILE A 97 4.00 -9.20 10.08
N ARG A 98 4.77 -9.18 8.98
CA ARG A 98 6.23 -9.33 9.02
C ARG A 98 6.92 -7.99 8.81
N PRO A 99 8.01 -7.71 9.55
CA PRO A 99 8.83 -6.54 9.27
C PRO A 99 9.36 -6.53 7.85
N LEU A 100 9.31 -5.37 7.21
CA LEU A 100 9.90 -5.19 5.87
C LEU A 100 11.32 -4.63 5.99
N TRP A 101 11.49 -3.63 6.85
CA TRP A 101 12.76 -2.96 7.06
C TRP A 101 13.35 -3.34 8.41
N ALA A 102 14.68 -3.32 8.51
CA ALA A 102 15.33 -3.36 9.81
C ALA A 102 15.00 -2.09 10.60
N ASP A 103 14.80 -2.24 11.92
CA ASP A 103 14.60 -1.13 12.85
C ASP A 103 13.37 -0.24 12.56
N GLU A 104 12.31 -0.81 11.97
CA GLU A 104 11.04 -0.09 11.75
C GLU A 104 10.41 0.35 13.09
N GLN A 105 10.14 1.66 13.22
CA GLN A 105 9.47 2.22 14.40
C GLN A 105 7.96 2.08 14.27
N VAL A 106 7.33 1.41 15.23
CA VAL A 106 5.89 1.08 15.18
C VAL A 106 5.07 2.06 15.99
N THR A 107 4.14 2.73 15.33
CA THR A 107 3.02 3.49 15.91
C THR A 107 1.74 2.69 15.79
N VAL A 108 0.90 2.74 16.81
CA VAL A 108 -0.38 2.03 16.85
C VAL A 108 -1.52 3.03 16.90
N ALA A 109 -2.59 2.79 16.14
CA ALA A 109 -3.82 3.58 16.15
C ALA A 109 -5.05 2.67 16.11
N GLU A 110 -6.19 3.09 16.64
CA GLU A 110 -7.42 2.28 16.60
C GLU A 110 -7.85 2.02 15.14
N GLU A 111 -7.88 3.07 14.32
CA GLU A 111 -8.23 3.02 12.91
C GLU A 111 -7.16 3.70 12.04
N LEU A 112 -7.01 3.23 10.80
CA LEU A 112 -6.10 3.80 9.81
C LEU A 112 -6.92 4.52 8.73
N ASP A 113 -7.61 5.58 9.15
CA ASP A 113 -8.32 6.48 8.25
C ASP A 113 -7.40 7.55 7.63
N TYR A 114 -7.95 8.36 6.73
CA TYR A 114 -7.19 9.39 6.02
C TYR A 114 -6.51 10.38 6.98
N ASP A 115 -7.22 10.85 8.01
CA ASP A 115 -6.72 11.87 8.93
C ASP A 115 -5.61 11.32 9.83
N THR A 116 -5.79 10.10 10.35
CA THR A 116 -4.80 9.40 11.19
C THR A 116 -3.52 9.14 10.40
N VAL A 117 -3.63 8.67 9.16
CA VAL A 117 -2.47 8.41 8.30
C VAL A 117 -1.79 9.71 7.90
N SER A 118 -2.56 10.75 7.57
CA SER A 118 -2.01 12.08 7.25
C SER A 118 -1.22 12.65 8.42
N GLY A 119 -1.76 12.57 9.64
CA GLY A 119 -1.07 13.00 10.86
C GLY A 119 0.20 12.19 11.14
N PHE A 120 0.17 10.87 10.89
CA PHE A 120 1.33 10.00 11.00
C PHE A 120 2.45 10.38 10.01
N VAL A 121 2.10 10.61 8.74
CA VAL A 121 3.08 11.04 7.72
C VAL A 121 3.65 12.40 8.08
N ALA A 122 2.79 13.38 8.42
CA ALA A 122 3.21 14.72 8.83
C ALA A 122 4.18 14.69 10.03
N ASN A 123 3.88 13.87 11.04
CA ASN A 123 4.77 13.67 12.19
C ASN A 123 6.12 13.08 11.78
N ALA A 124 6.12 12.10 10.88
CA ALA A 124 7.35 11.47 10.41
C ALA A 124 8.25 12.48 9.69
N VAL A 125 7.71 13.24 8.73
CA VAL A 125 8.48 14.23 7.94
C VAL A 125 8.89 15.46 8.76
N GLY A 126 8.14 15.81 9.81
CA GLY A 126 8.47 16.93 10.71
C GLY A 126 9.42 16.60 11.86
N SER A 127 9.91 15.35 11.97
CA SER A 127 10.60 14.88 13.18
C SER A 127 12.10 15.17 13.25
N ASP A 128 12.72 15.69 12.18
CA ASP A 128 14.17 15.90 12.11
C ASP A 128 14.55 17.36 11.81
N PRO A 129 15.30 18.04 12.68
CA PRO A 129 15.67 19.44 12.53
C PRO A 129 17.00 19.66 11.77
N ALA A 130 17.52 18.68 11.01
CA ALA A 130 18.82 18.76 10.32
C ALA A 130 18.97 19.94 9.32
N GLY A 131 17.95 20.78 9.14
CA GLY A 131 17.98 21.94 8.24
C GLY A 131 17.94 21.56 6.76
N VAL A 132 17.88 20.27 6.46
CA VAL A 132 17.65 19.71 5.13
C VAL A 132 16.20 19.25 5.07
N ARG A 133 15.53 19.53 3.95
CA ARG A 133 14.16 19.09 3.70
C ARG A 133 14.06 17.58 3.84
N MET A 134 13.28 17.12 4.80
CA MET A 134 12.95 15.71 4.98
C MET A 134 11.57 15.44 4.42
N ASN A 135 11.42 14.36 3.68
CA ASN A 135 10.12 13.94 3.17
C ASN A 135 10.03 12.41 3.04
N TRP A 136 8.85 11.92 2.74
CA TRP A 136 8.62 10.52 2.44
C TRP A 136 8.99 10.19 1.00
N ASP A 137 9.53 8.98 0.83
CA ASP A 137 9.93 8.42 -0.47
C ASP A 137 8.99 7.27 -0.87
N TYR A 138 8.64 6.42 0.10
CA TYR A 138 7.70 5.33 -0.12
C TYR A 138 6.63 5.24 0.96
N LEU A 139 5.41 4.96 0.53
CA LEU A 139 4.28 4.58 1.37
C LEU A 139 3.79 3.21 0.91
N TRP A 140 3.60 2.27 1.84
CA TRP A 140 3.22 0.90 1.50
C TRP A 140 2.16 0.34 2.45
N VAL A 141 0.95 0.12 1.93
CA VAL A 141 -0.09 -0.67 2.59
C VAL A 141 0.21 -2.15 2.37
N ARG A 142 0.76 -2.81 3.39
CA ARG A 142 1.20 -4.23 3.34
C ARG A 142 0.24 -5.20 4.02
N ALA A 143 -0.73 -4.66 4.74
CA ALA A 143 -1.81 -5.43 5.33
C ALA A 143 -3.11 -4.69 5.09
N SER A 144 -4.13 -5.42 4.65
CA SER A 144 -5.43 -4.85 4.35
C SER A 144 -6.54 -5.84 4.65
N MET A 145 -7.71 -5.27 4.91
CA MET A 145 -8.96 -5.99 4.97
C MET A 145 -9.80 -5.60 3.75
N VAL A 146 -10.34 -6.57 3.04
CA VAL A 146 -11.09 -6.33 1.81
C VAL A 146 -12.47 -6.94 1.91
N ARG A 147 -13.48 -6.16 1.55
CA ARG A 147 -14.89 -6.55 1.57
C ARG A 147 -15.16 -7.54 0.45
N LEU A 148 -15.72 -8.68 0.81
CA LEU A 148 -16.20 -9.66 -0.15
C LEU A 148 -17.40 -9.11 -0.95
N PRO A 149 -17.57 -9.53 -2.21
CA PRO A 149 -18.82 -9.35 -2.93
C PRO A 149 -19.99 -10.00 -2.18
N SER A 150 -21.18 -9.40 -2.24
CA SER A 150 -22.38 -9.97 -1.60
C SER A 150 -22.81 -11.32 -2.21
N THR A 151 -22.30 -11.65 -3.40
CA THR A 151 -22.52 -12.91 -4.10
C THR A 151 -21.53 -14.01 -3.72
N SER A 152 -20.52 -13.70 -2.89
CA SER A 152 -19.56 -14.69 -2.41
C SER A 152 -20.27 -15.75 -1.57
N ARG A 153 -20.01 -17.02 -1.87
CA ARG A 153 -20.50 -18.15 -1.09
C ARG A 153 -19.50 -18.47 0.01
N LEU A 154 -19.99 -18.56 1.24
CA LEU A 154 -19.20 -19.04 2.36
C LEU A 154 -19.32 -20.56 2.48
N ASN A 155 -18.27 -21.17 3.02
CA ASN A 155 -18.26 -22.56 3.44
C ASN A 155 -19.13 -22.77 4.70
N GLU A 156 -19.40 -24.02 5.05
CA GLU A 156 -20.24 -24.37 6.21
C GLU A 156 -19.66 -23.86 7.55
N ASP A 157 -18.33 -23.75 7.64
CA ASP A 157 -17.61 -23.22 8.80
C ASP A 157 -17.52 -21.68 8.82
N GLY A 158 -18.13 -21.00 7.85
CA GLY A 158 -18.09 -19.54 7.71
C GLY A 158 -16.83 -18.99 7.06
N SER A 159 -15.92 -19.84 6.57
CA SER A 159 -14.76 -19.42 5.78
C SER A 159 -15.10 -19.14 4.31
N ILE A 160 -14.17 -18.58 3.56
CA ILE A 160 -14.21 -18.50 2.09
C ILE A 160 -13.01 -19.21 1.50
N SER A 161 -13.26 -20.08 0.53
CA SER A 161 -12.19 -20.69 -0.28
C SER A 161 -11.73 -19.72 -1.35
N VAL A 162 -10.43 -19.42 -1.34
CA VAL A 162 -9.78 -18.54 -2.29
C VAL A 162 -8.73 -19.33 -3.05
N GLN A 163 -8.75 -19.20 -4.37
CA GLN A 163 -7.67 -19.73 -5.19
C GLN A 163 -6.50 -18.74 -5.17
N ASP A 164 -5.38 -19.16 -4.58
CA ASP A 164 -4.09 -18.49 -4.63
C ASP A 164 -3.13 -19.33 -5.48
N ARG A 165 -2.90 -18.87 -6.72
CA ARG A 165 -2.11 -19.59 -7.74
C ARG A 165 -2.65 -21.02 -7.97
N ILE A 166 -1.91 -22.02 -7.49
CA ILE A 166 -2.25 -23.45 -7.63
C ILE A 166 -2.91 -24.04 -6.38
N TRP A 167 -3.02 -23.25 -5.31
CA TRP A 167 -3.57 -23.68 -4.03
C TRP A 167 -4.97 -23.11 -3.85
N THR A 168 -5.81 -23.88 -3.17
CA THR A 168 -7.06 -23.38 -2.61
C THR A 168 -6.88 -23.27 -1.11
N LEU A 169 -7.05 -22.08 -0.58
CA LEU A 169 -6.87 -21.77 0.83
C LEU A 169 -8.21 -21.32 1.41
N ASP A 170 -8.55 -21.82 2.59
CA ASP A 170 -9.72 -21.36 3.32
C ASP A 170 -9.31 -20.20 4.23
N HIS A 171 -9.97 -19.07 4.02
CA HIS A 171 -9.75 -17.84 4.79
C HIS A 171 -10.97 -17.58 5.67
N PRO A 172 -10.79 -17.34 6.98
CA PRO A 172 -11.92 -16.97 7.82
C PRO A 172 -12.44 -15.59 7.40
N VAL A 173 -13.74 -15.42 7.59
CA VAL A 173 -14.47 -14.22 7.21
C VAL A 173 -14.93 -13.52 8.48
N GLU A 174 -14.66 -12.23 8.57
CA GLU A 174 -15.21 -11.37 9.60
C GLU A 174 -16.50 -10.72 9.14
N ASN A 175 -17.44 -10.56 10.07
CA ASN A 175 -18.67 -9.82 9.83
C ASN A 175 -18.59 -8.46 10.52
N LEU A 176 -18.47 -7.41 9.72
CA LEU A 176 -18.41 -6.02 10.18
C LEU A 176 -19.51 -5.24 9.48
N ASP A 177 -20.39 -4.61 10.26
CA ASP A 177 -21.51 -3.79 9.77
C ASP A 177 -22.39 -4.50 8.74
N GLY A 178 -22.63 -5.80 8.94
CA GLY A 178 -23.44 -6.63 8.05
C GLY A 178 -22.76 -6.98 6.72
N ALA A 179 -21.46 -6.75 6.60
CA ALA A 179 -20.65 -7.11 5.44
C ALA A 179 -19.60 -8.16 5.80
N HIS A 180 -19.26 -9.00 4.82
CA HIS A 180 -18.24 -10.02 4.94
C HIS A 180 -16.89 -9.47 4.49
N TRP A 181 -15.87 -9.66 5.32
CA TRP A 181 -14.53 -9.14 5.12
C TRP A 181 -13.49 -10.23 5.31
N VAL A 182 -12.41 -10.10 4.56
CA VAL A 182 -11.25 -10.99 4.65
C VAL A 182 -10.00 -10.14 4.78
N CYS A 183 -9.04 -10.61 5.56
CA CYS A 183 -7.79 -9.91 5.81
C CYS A 183 -6.59 -10.73 5.37
N GLY A 184 -5.50 -10.03 5.10
CA GLY A 184 -4.18 -10.61 4.95
C GLY A 184 -3.10 -9.55 5.12
N PRO A 185 -1.83 -9.96 5.22
CA PRO A 185 -1.31 -11.34 5.06
C PRO A 185 -1.64 -12.29 6.24
N ARG A 186 -1.50 -13.59 6.01
CA ARG A 186 -1.74 -14.67 6.99
C ARG A 186 -0.63 -15.71 6.89
N ARG A 187 -0.59 -16.69 7.81
CA ARG A 187 0.43 -17.75 7.83
C ARG A 187 0.71 -18.41 6.47
N ASN A 188 -0.34 -18.65 5.69
CA ASN A 188 -0.28 -19.36 4.41
C ASN A 188 -0.30 -18.42 3.19
N THR A 189 -0.47 -17.10 3.39
CA THR A 189 -0.49 -16.10 2.31
C THR A 189 0.46 -14.96 2.65
N LEU A 190 1.55 -14.83 1.90
CA LEU A 190 2.58 -13.84 2.17
C LEU A 190 2.10 -12.40 1.96
N ASP A 191 1.11 -12.21 1.08
CA ASP A 191 0.64 -10.91 0.63
C ASP A 191 -0.78 -10.63 1.14
N ALA A 192 -1.13 -9.35 1.28
CA ALA A 192 -2.51 -8.95 1.55
C ALA A 192 -3.41 -9.19 0.33
N PRO A 193 -4.75 -9.25 0.47
CA PRO A 193 -5.63 -9.45 -0.70
C PRO A 193 -5.47 -8.34 -1.75
N ILE A 194 -5.28 -7.10 -1.27
CA ILE A 194 -4.93 -5.93 -2.07
C ILE A 194 -3.84 -5.14 -1.35
N GLU A 195 -2.77 -4.78 -2.06
CA GLU A 195 -1.66 -3.96 -1.56
C GLU A 195 -1.54 -2.68 -2.36
N PHE A 196 -1.06 -1.63 -1.69
CA PHE A 196 -0.80 -0.33 -2.29
C PHE A 196 0.65 0.05 -2.05
N GLN A 197 1.35 0.42 -3.10
CA GLN A 197 2.69 0.98 -3.00
C GLN A 197 2.72 2.31 -3.73
N LEU A 198 2.95 3.37 -2.98
CA LEU A 198 3.17 4.71 -3.50
C LEU A 198 4.66 5.03 -3.44
N GLY A 199 5.19 5.56 -4.52
CA GLY A 199 6.53 6.13 -4.60
C GLY A 199 6.46 7.54 -5.14
N ARG A 200 7.41 8.37 -4.72
CA ARG A 200 7.59 9.74 -5.22
C ARG A 200 8.96 9.86 -5.89
N GLN A 201 9.01 10.40 -7.09
CA GLN A 201 10.28 10.61 -7.80
C GLN A 201 10.11 11.62 -8.92
N PHE A 202 11.03 12.59 -9.07
CA PHE A 202 11.07 13.50 -10.21
C PHE A 202 9.75 14.26 -10.48
N PHE A 203 9.15 14.85 -9.44
CA PHE A 203 7.85 15.53 -9.54
C PHE A 203 6.72 14.62 -10.04
N GLU A 204 6.82 13.32 -9.78
CA GLU A 204 5.79 12.34 -10.11
C GLU A 204 5.50 11.45 -8.91
N LEU A 205 4.21 11.17 -8.70
CA LEU A 205 3.75 10.09 -7.84
C LEU A 205 3.47 8.86 -8.70
N SER A 206 3.96 7.71 -8.25
CA SER A 206 3.64 6.40 -8.81
C SER A 206 2.82 5.61 -7.79
N LEU A 207 1.67 5.07 -8.21
CA LEU A 207 0.83 4.18 -7.42
C LEU A 207 0.76 2.81 -8.08
N ARG A 208 1.28 1.81 -7.40
CA ARG A 208 1.08 0.39 -7.74
C ARG A 208 0.02 -0.19 -6.83
N ILE A 209 -0.98 -0.82 -7.43
CA ILE A 209 -2.01 -1.60 -6.74
C ILE A 209 -1.83 -3.05 -7.14
N ALA A 210 -1.52 -3.93 -6.18
CA ALA A 210 -1.38 -5.36 -6.42
C ALA A 210 -2.61 -6.10 -5.87
N ILE A 211 -3.25 -6.89 -6.72
CA ILE A 211 -4.47 -7.67 -6.40
C ILE A 211 -4.11 -9.14 -6.48
N HIS A 212 -4.05 -9.80 -5.33
CA HIS A 212 -3.50 -11.15 -5.23
C HIS A 212 -4.56 -12.25 -5.33
N TRP A 213 -5.84 -11.92 -5.14
CA TRP A 213 -6.93 -12.91 -5.12
C TRP A 213 -7.85 -12.77 -6.32
N SER A 214 -8.22 -13.91 -6.91
CA SER A 214 -9.02 -13.98 -8.15
C SER A 214 -10.41 -13.33 -8.05
N ILE A 215 -10.96 -13.20 -6.83
CA ILE A 215 -12.25 -12.55 -6.58
C ILE A 215 -12.26 -11.09 -7.06
N TRP A 216 -11.15 -10.35 -6.95
CA TRP A 216 -11.06 -8.94 -7.37
C TRP A 216 -10.26 -8.74 -8.66
N ALA A 217 -9.60 -9.79 -9.18
CA ALA A 217 -8.93 -9.75 -10.47
C ALA A 217 -9.93 -9.62 -11.65
N PRO A 218 -9.49 -9.23 -12.85
CA PRO A 218 -10.36 -9.13 -14.02
C PRO A 218 -11.19 -10.40 -14.25
N GLY A 219 -12.51 -10.22 -14.39
CA GLY A 219 -13.49 -11.32 -14.50
C GLY A 219 -14.03 -11.84 -13.16
N GLY A 220 -13.43 -11.46 -12.03
CA GLY A 220 -13.92 -11.78 -10.68
C GLY A 220 -15.13 -10.93 -10.26
N SER A 221 -15.93 -11.45 -9.33
CA SER A 221 -17.16 -10.79 -8.84
C SER A 221 -16.92 -9.48 -8.07
N GLY A 222 -15.71 -9.29 -7.54
CA GLY A 222 -15.25 -8.06 -6.88
C GLY A 222 -14.59 -7.06 -7.82
N HIS A 223 -14.28 -7.44 -9.06
CA HIS A 223 -13.58 -6.58 -10.02
C HIS A 223 -14.29 -5.25 -10.33
N PRO A 224 -15.63 -5.15 -10.39
CA PRO A 224 -16.29 -3.87 -10.63
C PRO A 224 -15.93 -2.79 -9.60
N ARG A 225 -15.61 -3.17 -8.35
CA ARG A 225 -15.17 -2.24 -7.30
C ARG A 225 -13.76 -1.72 -7.57
N ILE A 226 -12.86 -2.60 -8.03
CA ILE A 226 -11.52 -2.21 -8.47
C ILE A 226 -11.61 -1.21 -9.62
N HIS A 227 -12.40 -1.53 -10.64
CA HIS A 227 -12.60 -0.66 -11.79
C HIS A 227 -13.16 0.71 -11.38
N ALA A 228 -14.18 0.74 -10.50
CA ALA A 228 -14.72 1.98 -9.98
C ALA A 228 -13.66 2.81 -9.24
N GLY A 229 -12.83 2.18 -8.40
CA GLY A 229 -11.71 2.86 -7.73
C GLY A 229 -10.69 3.45 -8.72
N VAL A 230 -10.34 2.71 -9.78
CA VAL A 230 -9.46 3.24 -10.86
C VAL A 230 -10.09 4.45 -11.55
N GLU A 231 -11.38 4.39 -11.88
CA GLU A 231 -12.06 5.53 -12.53
C GLU A 231 -12.14 6.75 -11.60
N THR A 232 -12.32 6.57 -10.29
CA THR A 232 -12.21 7.65 -9.30
C THR A 232 -10.83 8.31 -9.35
N LEU A 233 -9.75 7.52 -9.41
CA LEU A 233 -8.39 8.06 -9.52
C LEU A 233 -8.17 8.79 -10.85
N ARG A 234 -8.68 8.23 -11.96
CA ARG A 234 -8.58 8.88 -13.28
C ARG A 234 -9.31 10.21 -13.31
N ALA A 235 -10.50 10.29 -12.71
CA ALA A 235 -11.23 11.54 -12.56
C ALA A 235 -10.48 12.56 -11.70
N ALA A 236 -9.67 12.10 -10.74
CA ALA A 236 -8.80 12.94 -9.93
C ALA A 236 -7.49 13.36 -10.62
N GLY A 237 -7.23 12.93 -11.86
CA GLY A 237 -6.05 13.30 -12.66
C GLY A 237 -4.95 12.24 -12.74
N TRP A 238 -5.15 11.06 -12.15
CA TRP A 238 -4.21 9.95 -12.31
C TRP A 238 -4.29 9.35 -13.70
N THR A 239 -3.15 8.96 -14.26
CA THR A 239 -3.07 8.32 -15.58
C THR A 239 -2.61 6.87 -15.43
N VAL A 240 -3.18 5.96 -16.22
CA VAL A 240 -2.75 4.56 -16.22
C VAL A 240 -1.42 4.46 -16.95
N GLY A 241 -0.38 4.03 -16.23
CA GLY A 241 0.91 3.72 -16.83
C GLY A 241 0.87 2.37 -17.54
N THR A 242 1.59 2.25 -18.66
CA THR A 242 2.06 0.92 -19.05
C THR A 242 2.96 0.39 -17.95
N ALA A 243 2.90 -0.90 -17.62
CA ALA A 243 3.86 -1.53 -16.72
C ALA A 243 5.25 -1.44 -17.38
N GLU A 244 5.91 -0.28 -17.26
CA GLU A 244 7.27 -0.10 -17.70
C GLU A 244 8.12 -0.95 -16.78
N THR A 245 8.82 -1.91 -17.38
CA THR A 245 9.96 -2.56 -16.75
C THR A 245 10.81 -1.43 -16.15
N PRO A 246 11.12 -1.46 -14.84
CA PRO A 246 11.88 -0.37 -14.23
C PRO A 246 13.15 -0.14 -15.06
N PRO A 247 13.58 1.13 -15.24
CA PRO A 247 14.73 1.46 -16.06
C PRO A 247 15.91 0.57 -15.63
N ARG A 248 16.43 -0.22 -16.58
CA ARG A 248 17.67 -0.97 -16.35
C ARG A 248 18.75 0.06 -16.04
N LYS A 249 19.22 0.08 -14.79
CA LYS A 249 20.51 0.69 -14.44
C LYS A 249 21.63 -0.07 -15.15
#